data_AF-A0A382PX94-F1
#
_entry.id   AF-A0A382PX94-F1
#
_cell.length_a   1.000
_cell.length_b   1.000
_cell.length_c   1.000
_cell.angle_alpha   90.00
_cell.angle_beta   90.00
_cell.angle_gamma   90.00
#
_symmetry.space_group_name_H-M   'P 1'
#
loop_
_entity.id
_entity.type
_entity.pdbx_description
1 polymer ?
#
loop_
_entity_poly.entity_id
_entity_poly.type
_entity_poly.pdbx_seq_one_letter_code
_entity_poly.pdbx_strand_id
1 'polypeptide(L)' 'MNIDQPLKDLGSIDYEPLREAIINLDQEAWHENETRQEIFDVHKKTSSLML' A
#
# COMPACT_ATOMS: atom_id res chain seq x y z
N MET A 1 -18.53 18.06 -3.33
CA MET A 1 -18.17 16.62 -3.15
C MET A 1 -18.60 16.25 -1.75
N ASN A 2 -19.59 15.39 -1.57
CA ASN A 2 -20.00 14.94 -0.23
C ASN A 2 -19.03 13.86 0.23
N ILE A 3 -18.09 14.23 1.09
CA ILE A 3 -17.06 13.33 1.63
C ILE A 3 -17.61 12.40 2.72
N ASP A 4 -18.81 12.69 3.23
CA ASP A 4 -19.43 11.94 4.34
C ASP A 4 -20.17 10.68 3.85
N GLN A 5 -20.20 10.43 2.55
CA GLN A 5 -20.84 9.22 1.99
C GLN A 5 -19.87 8.44 1.11
N PRO A 6 -19.76 7.12 1.31
CA PRO A 6 -18.97 6.27 0.45
C PRO A 6 -19.55 6.32 -0.97
N LEU A 7 -18.66 6.47 -1.96
CA LEU A 7 -19.05 6.44 -3.38
C LEU A 7 -19.59 5.06 -3.80
N LYS A 8 -19.18 3.99 -3.10
CA LYS A 8 -19.63 2.62 -3.31
C LYS A 8 -19.45 1.79 -2.04
N ASP A 9 -20.44 1.00 -1.69
CA ASP A 9 -20.33 -0.07 -0.70
C ASP A 9 -19.93 -1.37 -1.42
N LEU A 10 -18.84 -1.97 -0.99
CA LEU A 10 -18.33 -3.22 -1.57
C LEU A 10 -18.75 -4.46 -0.77
N GLY A 11 -19.46 -4.27 0.35
CA GLY A 11 -19.82 -5.33 1.27
C GLY A 11 -18.60 -5.93 1.97
N SER A 12 -18.76 -7.15 2.49
CA SER A 12 -17.67 -7.90 3.11
C SER A 12 -16.70 -8.40 2.05
N ILE A 13 -15.48 -7.87 2.05
CA ILE A 13 -14.38 -8.34 1.22
C ILE A 13 -13.44 -9.17 2.10
N ASP A 14 -13.09 -10.36 1.61
CA ASP A 14 -12.01 -11.13 2.20
C ASP A 14 -10.65 -10.51 1.81
N TYR A 15 -9.97 -9.92 2.79
CA TYR A 15 -8.66 -9.30 2.61
C TYR A 15 -7.54 -10.15 3.22
N GLU A 16 -7.85 -11.30 3.85
CA GLU A 16 -6.85 -12.16 4.50
C GLU A 16 -5.72 -12.56 3.54
N PRO A 17 -6.00 -12.97 2.27
CA PRO A 17 -4.93 -13.34 1.34
C PRO A 17 -3.95 -12.19 1.05
N LEU A 18 -4.47 -10.97 0.94
CA LEU A 18 -3.63 -9.78 0.71
C LEU A 18 -2.80 -9.45 1.95
N ARG A 19 -3.38 -9.56 3.16
CA ARG A 19 -2.66 -9.32 4.41
C ARG A 19 -1.51 -10.30 4.57
N GLU A 20 -1.76 -11.58 4.35
CA GLU A 20 -0.75 -12.63 4.47
C GLU A 20 0.36 -12.46 3.43
N ALA A 21 0.01 -12.09 2.19
CA ALA A 21 1.01 -11.77 1.18
C ALA A 21 1.93 -10.63 1.63
N ILE A 22 1.37 -9.55 2.22
CA ILE A 22 2.16 -8.38 2.67
C ILE A 22 3.05 -8.70 3.88
N ILE A 23 2.54 -9.42 4.88
CA ILE A 23 3.28 -9.70 6.12
C ILE A 23 4.47 -10.64 5.87
N ASN A 24 4.38 -11.51 4.87
CA ASN A 24 5.41 -12.49 4.55
C ASN A 24 6.48 -11.99 3.56
N LEU A 25 6.46 -10.71 3.19
CA LEU A 25 7.49 -10.16 2.29
C LEU A 25 8.83 -10.00 3.00
N ASP A 26 9.89 -10.27 2.26
CA ASP A 26 11.24 -9.98 2.70
C ASP A 26 11.45 -8.47 2.85
N GLN A 27 12.32 -8.07 3.79
CA GLN A 27 12.65 -6.66 4.01
C GLN A 27 13.20 -5.99 2.73
N GLU A 28 13.90 -6.74 1.88
CA GLU A 28 14.45 -6.24 0.61
C GLU A 28 13.34 -5.79 -0.36
N ALA A 29 12.17 -6.44 -0.35
CA ALA A 29 11.03 -6.09 -1.20
C ALA A 29 10.50 -4.66 -0.92
N TRP A 30 10.72 -4.13 0.28
CA TRP A 30 10.38 -2.74 0.64
C TRP A 30 11.33 -1.69 0.05
N HIS A 31 12.48 -2.14 -0.47
CA HIS A 31 13.56 -1.32 -1.02
C HIS A 31 13.77 -1.52 -2.53
N GLU A 32 13.18 -2.53 -3.16
CA GLU A 32 13.33 -2.79 -4.61
C GLU A 32 12.91 -1.62 -5.51
N ASN A 33 12.06 -0.72 -5.02
CA ASN A 33 11.54 0.43 -5.77
C ASN A 33 12.09 1.78 -5.29
N GLU A 34 13.37 1.80 -4.88
CA GLU A 34 14.13 2.97 -4.41
C GLU A 34 13.98 4.19 -5.33
N THR A 35 14.05 4.01 -6.65
CA THR A 35 13.91 5.10 -7.62
C THR A 35 12.59 5.87 -7.42
N ARG A 36 11.48 5.18 -7.13
CA ARG A 36 10.18 5.84 -6.89
C ARG A 36 10.08 6.48 -5.50
N GLN A 37 10.78 5.91 -4.50
CA GLN A 37 10.86 6.50 -3.16
C GLN A 37 11.65 7.81 -3.15
N GLU A 38 12.61 7.96 -4.07
CA GLU A 38 13.43 9.17 -4.18
C GLU A 38 12.78 10.28 -5.03
N ILE A 39 11.92 9.92 -6.00
CA ILE A 39 11.27 10.87 -6.92
C ILE A 39 10.32 11.83 -6.17
N PHE A 40 9.70 11.41 -5.07
CA PHE A 40 8.80 12.25 -4.29
C PHE A 40 9.26 12.36 -2.84
N ASP A 41 9.48 13.60 -2.36
CA ASP A 41 9.96 13.88 -1.00
C ASP A 41 9.12 13.24 0.12
N VAL A 42 7.83 12.98 -0.14
CA VAL A 42 6.91 12.33 0.81
C VAL A 42 7.25 10.86 1.09
N HIS A 43 7.94 10.19 0.16
CA HIS A 43 8.31 8.78 0.29
C HIS A 43 9.71 8.57 0.88
N LYS A 44 10.53 9.63 1.00
CA LYS A 44 11.87 9.57 1.64
C LYS A 44 11.84 9.17 3.12
N LYS A 45 10.70 9.35 3.79
CA LYS A 45 10.50 8.99 5.21
C LYS A 45 9.58 7.79 5.41
N THR A 46 8.97 7.29 4.33
CA THR A 46 7.96 6.24 4.40
C THR A 46 8.21 5.25 3.25
N SER A 47 8.82 4.11 3.57
CA SER A 47 8.99 3.04 2.60
C SER A 47 7.61 2.55 2.15
N SER A 48 7.38 2.59 0.84
CA SER A 48 6.12 2.16 0.24
C SER A 48 6.32 0.86 -0.51
N LEU A 49 5.45 -0.12 -0.24
CA LEU A 49 5.40 -1.35 -1.03
C LEU A 49 4.59 -1.13 -2.31
N MET A 50 5.07 -1.66 -3.44
CA MET A 50 4.24 -1.91 -4.61
C MET A 50 4.24 -3.41 -4.89
N LEU A 51 3.09 -4.04 -4.72
CA LEU A 51 2.81 -5.40 -5.17
C LEU A 51 2.30 -5.39 -6.62
#